data_AF-R0KFS3-F1
#
_entry.id   AF-R0KFS3-F1
#
_cell.length_a   1.000
_cell.length_b   1.000
_cell.length_c   1.000
_cell.angle_alpha   90.00
_cell.angle_beta   90.00
_cell.angle_gamma   90.00
#
_symmetry.space_group_name_H-M   'P 1'
#
loop_
_entity.id
_entity.type
_entity.pdbx_description
1 polymer ?
#
loop_
_entity_poly.entity_id
_entity_poly.type
_entity_poly.pdbx_seq_one_letter_code
_entity_poly.pdbx_strand_id
1 'polypeptide(L)'
;MDHGKAWGYLTFRGKTETVMKEIDQAMYHDWRMVPKHEEEAFKKFTPVPEETVRYLPYPPLLRAMILAQWEKEGRAITEEPLIDLKKSVASHLQESKKKTTGTSV
;
A
#
# COMPACT_ATOMS: atom_id res chain seq x y z
N MET A 1 -18.93 6.97 27.94
CA MET A 1 -18.13 7.90 27.11
C MET A 1 -17.55 7.06 25.99
N ASP A 2 -18.42 6.52 25.14
CA ASP A 2 -18.13 5.29 24.38
C ASP A 2 -17.89 5.58 22.90
N HIS A 3 -17.92 6.86 22.55
CA HIS A 3 -17.71 7.39 21.21
C HIS A 3 -16.73 8.55 21.27
N GLY A 4 -15.78 8.58 20.33
CA GLY A 4 -14.83 9.68 20.23
C GLY A 4 -13.93 9.54 19.00
N LYS A 5 -12.99 10.47 18.90
CA LYS A 5 -11.87 10.40 17.94
C LYS A 5 -10.61 10.06 18.72
N ALA A 6 -9.74 9.27 18.11
CA ALA A 6 -8.45 8.91 18.67
C ALA A 6 -7.35 9.21 17.64
N TRP A 7 -6.15 9.51 18.13
CA TRP A 7 -4.97 9.78 17.31
C TRP A 7 -3.80 8.96 17.83
N GLY A 8 -2.93 8.50 16.93
CA GLY A 8 -1.79 7.67 17.30
C GLY A 8 -0.80 7.46 16.16
N TYR A 9 0.27 6.72 16.48
CA TYR A 9 1.27 6.27 15.51
C TYR A 9 0.88 4.89 14.98
N LEU A 10 0.73 4.75 13.67
CA LEU A 10 0.41 3.48 13.05
C LEU A 10 1.69 2.64 12.92
N THR A 11 1.70 1.47 13.54
CA THR A 11 2.70 0.42 13.24
C THR A 11 2.00 -0.72 12.55
N PHE A 12 2.18 -0.84 11.24
CA PHE A 12 1.56 -1.88 10.42
C PHE A 12 2.63 -2.86 9.93
N ARG A 13 2.49 -4.15 10.28
CA ARG A 13 3.43 -5.22 9.92
C ARG A 13 4.90 -4.87 10.24
N GLY A 14 5.13 -4.28 11.42
CA GLY A 14 6.45 -3.86 11.88
C GLY A 14 7.00 -2.57 11.25
N LYS A 15 6.27 -1.94 10.31
CA LYS A 15 6.62 -0.62 9.74
C LYS A 15 5.91 0.46 10.56
N THR A 16 6.68 1.24 11.33
CA THR A 16 6.16 2.35 12.13
C THR A 16 6.16 3.63 11.31
N GLU A 17 5.01 4.29 11.24
CA GLU A 17 4.89 5.62 10.67
C GLU A 17 5.37 6.69 11.66
N THR A 18 6.13 7.69 11.17
CA THR A 18 6.64 8.79 11.99
C THR A 18 5.59 9.86 12.28
N VAL A 19 4.51 9.90 11.50
CA VAL A 19 3.49 10.93 11.60
C VAL A 19 2.30 10.40 12.39
N MET A 20 1.86 11.18 13.37
CA MET A 20 0.64 10.90 14.12
C MET A 20 -0.57 11.15 13.23
N LYS A 21 -1.46 10.16 13.12
CA LYS A 21 -2.67 10.23 12.27
C LYS A 21 -3.92 9.94 13.11
N GLU A 22 -5.07 10.40 12.62
CA GLU A 22 -6.37 10.03 13.17
C GLU A 22 -6.59 8.53 12.95
N ILE A 23 -7.06 7.84 13.99
CA ILE A 23 -7.39 6.42 13.93
C ILE A 23 -8.76 6.28 13.26
N ASP A 24 -8.74 5.72 12.05
CA ASP A 24 -9.96 5.37 11.35
C ASP A 24 -10.73 4.27 12.09
N GLN A 25 -12.05 4.26 11.95
CA GLN A 25 -12.92 3.20 12.50
C GLN A 25 -12.82 3.03 14.03
N ALA A 26 -12.50 4.09 14.78
CA ALA A 26 -12.51 4.07 16.25
C ALA A 26 -13.85 3.60 16.87
N MET A 27 -14.95 3.69 16.12
CA MET A 27 -16.29 3.23 16.55
C MET A 27 -16.56 1.75 16.28
N TYR A 28 -15.64 1.01 15.67
CA TYR A 28 -15.81 -0.42 15.42
C TYR A 28 -15.61 -1.23 16.70
N HIS A 29 -16.14 -2.45 16.74
CA HIS A 29 -16.11 -3.29 17.95
C HIS A 29 -14.92 -4.26 17.98
N ASP A 30 -14.03 -4.20 16.98
CA ASP A 30 -12.92 -5.14 16.81
C ASP A 30 -11.62 -4.72 17.54
N TRP A 31 -11.63 -3.58 18.22
CA TRP A 31 -10.47 -3.08 18.94
C TRP A 31 -10.18 -3.92 20.20
N ARG A 32 -8.89 -4.23 20.41
CA ARG A 32 -8.40 -4.93 21.60
C ARG A 32 -7.22 -4.17 22.20
N MET A 33 -7.20 -4.10 23.53
CA MET A 33 -6.08 -3.52 24.27
C MET A 33 -5.01 -4.59 24.49
N VAL A 34 -3.75 -4.25 24.23
CA VAL A 34 -2.60 -5.11 24.55
C VAL A 34 -2.28 -4.95 26.04
N PRO A 35 -2.24 -6.03 26.85
CA PRO A 35 -1.85 -5.96 28.24
C PRO A 35 -0.39 -5.54 28.41
N LYS A 36 -0.10 -4.72 29.44
CA LYS A 36 1.25 -4.16 29.69
C LYS A 36 2.38 -5.19 29.73
N HIS A 37 2.13 -6.35 30.32
CA HIS A 37 3.13 -7.41 30.46
C HIS A 37 3.38 -8.17 29.14
N GLU A 38 2.45 -8.09 28.19
CA GLU A 38 2.59 -8.72 26.87
C GLU A 38 3.16 -7.75 25.82
N GLU A 39 3.25 -6.45 26.12
CA GLU A 39 3.73 -5.42 25.19
C GLU A 39 5.10 -5.76 24.60
N GLU A 40 6.05 -6.22 25.43
CA GLU A 40 7.39 -6.58 24.98
C GLU A 40 7.38 -7.79 24.04
N ALA A 41 6.53 -8.78 24.32
CA ALA A 41 6.40 -9.97 23.49
C ALA A 41 5.70 -9.64 22.16
N PHE A 42 4.63 -8.83 22.22
CA PHE A 42 3.86 -8.40 21.06
C PHE A 42 4.68 -7.52 20.10
N LYS A 43 5.60 -6.71 20.64
CA LYS A 43 6.47 -5.83 19.85
C LYS A 43 7.60 -6.58 19.13
N LYS A 44 7.95 -7.79 19.56
CA LYS A 44 9.01 -8.58 18.90
C LYS A 44 8.54 -8.99 17.51
N PHE A 45 9.13 -8.38 16.50
CA PHE A 45 8.86 -8.67 15.09
C PHE A 45 10.16 -8.98 14.37
N THR A 46 10.22 -10.13 13.71
CA THR A 46 11.32 -10.48 12.81
C THR A 46 10.89 -10.16 11.37
N PRO A 47 11.46 -9.13 10.74
CA PRO A 47 11.07 -8.77 9.38
C PRO A 47 11.48 -9.88 8.41
N VAL A 48 10.49 -10.44 7.71
CA VAL A 48 10.72 -11.34 6.59
C VAL A 48 11.00 -10.49 5.35
N PRO A 49 12.04 -10.80 4.55
CA PRO A 49 12.29 -10.09 3.30
C PRO A 49 11.08 -10.23 2.37
N GLU A 50 10.58 -9.08 1.88
CA GLU A 50 9.42 -9.02 1.00
C GLU A 50 9.89 -9.29 -0.44
N GLU A 51 9.75 -10.54 -0.90
CA GLU A 51 10.04 -10.90 -2.30
C GLU A 51 8.99 -10.27 -3.21
N THR A 52 9.36 -9.16 -3.85
CA THR A 52 8.49 -8.44 -4.77
C THR A 52 8.91 -8.71 -6.20
N VAL A 53 7.96 -9.15 -7.03
CA VAL A 53 8.18 -9.29 -8.47
C VAL A 53 8.44 -7.89 -9.04
N ARG A 54 9.66 -7.67 -9.55
CA ARG A 54 10.07 -6.35 -10.03
C ARG A 54 9.64 -6.08 -11.46
N TYR A 55 9.66 -7.11 -12.32
CA TYR A 55 9.43 -6.98 -13.75
C TYR A 55 8.34 -7.94 -14.21
N LEU A 56 7.41 -7.44 -15.02
CA LEU A 56 6.38 -8.24 -15.67
C LEU A 56 6.40 -8.06 -17.19
N PRO A 57 6.06 -9.08 -17.98
CA PRO A 57 5.90 -8.93 -19.41
C PRO A 57 4.74 -7.98 -19.75
N TYR A 58 4.89 -7.20 -20.82
CA TYR A 58 3.77 -6.42 -21.34
C TYR A 58 2.68 -7.35 -21.90
N PRO A 59 1.39 -6.96 -21.79
CA PRO A 59 0.30 -7.65 -22.47
C PRO A 59 0.55 -7.79 -23.98
N PRO A 60 0.02 -8.85 -24.65
CA PRO A 60 0.38 -9.19 -26.03
C PRO A 60 0.29 -8.04 -27.03
N LEU A 61 -0.77 -7.23 -26.95
CA LEU A 61 -0.99 -6.10 -27.84
C LEU A 61 0.06 -4.99 -27.63
N LEU A 62 0.28 -4.58 -26.38
CA LEU A 62 1.24 -3.53 -26.05
C LEU A 62 2.67 -3.95 -26.38
N ARG A 63 3.00 -5.23 -26.12
CA ARG A 63 4.29 -5.81 -26.52
C ARG A 63 4.50 -5.68 -28.03
N ALA A 64 3.52 -6.08 -28.85
CA ALA A 64 3.62 -5.99 -30.31
C ALA A 64 3.78 -4.54 -30.80
N MET A 65 3.04 -3.59 -30.21
CA MET A 65 3.15 -2.17 -30.57
C MET A 65 4.54 -1.59 -30.27
N ILE A 66 5.12 -1.92 -29.11
CA ILE A 66 6.46 -1.46 -28.72
C ILE A 66 7.52 -2.01 -29.68
N LEU A 67 7.42 -3.30 -30.02
CA LEU A 67 8.34 -3.95 -30.95
C LEU A 67 8.28 -3.32 -32.35
N ALA A 68 7.07 -3.10 -32.88
CA ALA A 68 6.88 -2.45 -34.18
C ALA A 68 7.44 -1.02 -34.20
N GLN A 69 7.36 -0.29 -33.09
CA GLN A 69 7.92 1.05 -32.98
C GLN A 69 9.46 1.04 -33.00
N TRP A 70 10.11 0.08 -32.31
CA TRP A 70 11.57 -0.04 -32.31
C TRP A 70 12.12 -0.41 -33.69
N GLU A 71 11.43 -1.29 -34.41
CA GLU A 71 11.77 -1.65 -35.78
C GLU A 71 11.71 -0.43 -36.71
N LYS A 72 10.64 0.38 -36.59
CA LYS A 72 10.49 1.64 -37.33
C LYS A 72 11.62 2.64 -37.02
N GLU A 73 12.09 2.68 -35.79
CA GLU A 73 13.20 3.55 -35.35
C GLU A 73 14.59 2.99 -35.68
N GLY A 74 14.67 1.79 -36.28
CA GLY A 74 15.94 1.12 -36.60
C GLY A 74 16.72 0.66 -35.37
N ARG A 75 16.07 0.51 -34.21
CA ARG A 75 16.70 0.00 -32.98
C ARG A 75 16.79 -1.53 -33.04
N ALA A 76 17.92 -2.08 -32.60
CA ALA A 76 18.09 -3.53 -32.48
C ALA A 76 17.15 -4.08 -31.40
N ILE A 77 16.29 -5.04 -31.77
CA ILE A 77 15.38 -5.72 -30.85
C ILE A 77 16.16 -6.85 -30.16
N THR A 78 16.96 -6.52 -29.15
CA THR A 78 17.76 -7.51 -28.40
C THR A 78 17.10 -7.99 -27.11
N GLU A 79 16.14 -7.22 -26.57
CA GLU A 79 15.52 -7.50 -25.26
C GLU A 79 14.00 -7.43 -25.31
N GLU A 80 13.33 -8.21 -24.47
CA GLU A 80 11.87 -8.13 -24.32
C GLU A 80 11.46 -6.90 -23.50
N PRO A 81 10.41 -6.17 -23.92
CA PRO A 81 9.90 -5.07 -23.12
C PRO A 81 9.26 -5.61 -21.84
N LEU A 82 9.65 -5.07 -20.69
CA LEU A 82 9.14 -5.44 -19.36
C LEU A 82 8.63 -4.20 -18.60
N ILE A 83 7.56 -4.38 -17.84
CA ILE A 83 6.96 -3.38 -16.94
C ILE A 83 7.69 -3.42 -15.60
N ASP A 84 8.28 -2.29 -15.18
CA ASP A 84 8.89 -2.12 -13.86
C ASP A 84 7.82 -1.76 -12.81
N LEU A 85 7.47 -2.73 -11.96
CA LEU A 85 6.44 -2.57 -10.94
C LEU A 85 6.86 -1.65 -9.79
N LYS A 86 8.16 -1.43 -9.56
CA LYS A 86 8.65 -0.60 -8.45
C LYS A 86 8.11 0.83 -8.49
N LYS A 87 7.81 1.34 -9.69
CA LYS A 87 7.31 2.71 -9.89
C LYS A 87 5.80 2.83 -9.67
N SER A 88 5.05 1.73 -9.79
CA SER A 88 3.58 1.74 -9.77
C SER A 88 2.96 1.76 -8.36
N VAL A 89 3.63 1.15 -7.38
CA VAL A 89 3.10 0.99 -6.01
C VAL A 89 2.96 2.32 -5.26
N ALA A 90 3.64 3.37 -5.71
CA ALA A 90 3.68 4.67 -5.01
C ALA A 90 2.38 5.49 -5.11
N SER A 91 1.46 5.19 -6.03
CA SER A 91 0.33 6.09 -6.34
C SER A 91 -0.98 5.80 -5.59
N HIS A 92 -1.14 4.64 -4.93
CA HIS A 92 -2.43 4.22 -4.40
C HIS A 92 -2.78 4.71 -2.97
N LEU A 93 -1.92 5.47 -2.29
CA LEU A 93 -2.07 5.77 -0.86
C LEU A 93 -2.83 7.07 -0.53
N GLN A 94 -3.61 7.63 -1.46
CA GLN A 94 -4.32 8.91 -1.28
C GLN A 94 -5.83 8.74 -1.48
N GLU A 95 -6.50 8.06 -0.55
CA GLU A 95 -7.97 8.15 -0.45
C GLU A 95 -8.35 9.21 0.59
N SER A 96 -9.01 10.27 0.11
CA SER A 96 -9.64 11.28 0.97
C SER A 96 -11.05 10.82 1.34
N LYS A 97 -11.29 10.61 2.64
CA LYS A 97 -12.61 10.17 3.13
C LYS A 97 -13.57 11.34 3.30
N LYS A 98 -14.77 11.19 2.71
CA LYS A 98 -15.88 12.14 2.84
C LYS A 98 -16.69 11.83 4.10
N LYS A 99 -17.03 12.86 4.88
CA LYS A 99 -17.96 12.76 6.02
C LYS A 99 -19.39 12.64 5.51
N THR A 100 -20.20 11.78 6.13
CA THR A 100 -21.64 11.69 5.88
C THR A 100 -22.36 12.91 6.44
N THR A 101 -22.98 13.71 5.57
CA THR A 101 -23.93 14.77 5.95
C THR A 101 -25.23 14.11 6.37
N GLY A 102 -25.65 14.33 7.62
CA GLY A 102 -26.88 13.74 8.16
C GLY A 102 -28.14 14.46 7.67
N THR A 103 -29.07 13.70 7.12
CA THR A 103 -30.50 14.04 7.14
C THR A 103 -31.13 13.17 8.23
N SER A 104 -31.60 13.79 9.31
CA SER A 104 -32.38 13.09 10.33
C SER A 104 -33.75 12.76 9.73
N VAL A 105 -34.14 11.48 9.77
CA VAL A 105 -35.50 11.04 9.42
C VAL A 105 -36.41 11.25 10.62
#